data_AF-A0A9P1DT03-F1
#
_entry.id   AF-A0A9P1DT03-F1
#
_cell.length_a   1.000
_cell.length_b   1.000
_cell.length_c   1.000
_cell.angle_alpha   90.00
_cell.angle_beta   90.00
_cell.angle_gamma   90.00
#
_symmetry.space_group_name_H-M   'P 1'
#
loop_
_entity.id
_entity.type
_entity.pdbx_description
1 polymer ?
#
loop_
_entity_poly.entity_id
_entity_poly.type
_entity_poly.pdbx_seq_one_letter_code
_entity_poly.pdbx_strand_id
1 'polypeptide(L)'
;MVDLLDTVKVILSVASLEDKQQHLAGPRLLNRLSGEALRATEHLSVASIRSTEGWLEVLKTLDKHYKYLLETELHEAIDEFLFLLRRHGGEGATAFASRSKTQLNRLETLIAQERALTKKKRKKRSKRSRSTRGAGLASDSSSHHSSLEESELESMQDEPQDEPTDGPDEHPTGAAAASPASGHAAEQPAAFESPRAESRTRTAKEGGERGPGGWEGGVERAPSYTPVSKVALEEVGGGESEDWPEDISTSGSLGHPFLCRAPCIRAVHGTCMKGPRCEFCHQEHANPKRKLRREERQFLESMRELLALLMLQWQLERLLVTPRLRDDLRLVLAVLERRVKFLRQVQPPTPGELRQARDNQWILRGFSFGHLFTSLQHWPQVSATFKSEVKLLVDSAHRSMEMQRLG
;
A
#
# COMPACT_ATOMS: atom_id res chain seq x y z
N MET A 1 -22.47 4.31 16.39
CA MET A 1 -23.94 4.26 16.17
C MET A 1 -24.74 4.79 17.37
N VAL A 2 -24.31 4.52 18.61
CA VAL A 2 -24.93 5.06 19.84
C VAL A 2 -24.93 6.60 19.87
N ASP A 3 -23.87 7.26 19.41
CA ASP A 3 -23.78 8.74 19.39
C ASP A 3 -24.77 9.42 18.44
N LEU A 4 -25.19 8.74 17.37
CA LEU A 4 -26.10 9.31 16.37
C LEU A 4 -27.53 9.42 16.92
N LEU A 5 -27.96 8.45 17.73
CA LEU A 5 -29.28 8.43 18.36
C LEU A 5 -29.44 9.54 19.40
N ASP A 6 -28.39 9.82 20.17
CA ASP A 6 -28.41 10.94 21.13
C ASP A 6 -28.33 12.29 20.42
N THR A 7 -27.61 12.38 19.30
CA THR A 7 -27.62 13.58 18.44
C THR A 7 -29.02 13.87 17.88
N VAL A 8 -29.75 12.84 17.43
CA VAL A 8 -31.14 13.00 16.93
C VAL A 8 -32.09 13.46 18.03
N LYS A 9 -31.98 12.92 19.25
CA LYS A 9 -32.77 13.39 20.40
C LYS A 9 -32.49 14.85 20.73
N VAL A 10 -31.23 15.28 20.64
CA VAL A 10 -30.86 16.69 20.86
C VAL A 10 -31.44 17.58 19.75
N ILE A 11 -31.36 17.18 18.47
CA ILE A 11 -31.98 17.93 17.37
C ILE A 11 -33.50 18.09 17.57
N LEU A 12 -34.19 17.03 18.01
CA LEU A 12 -35.62 17.09 18.33
C LEU A 12 -35.90 17.98 19.54
N SER A 13 -35.02 18.00 20.55
CA SER A 13 -35.14 18.90 21.71
C SER A 13 -34.87 20.37 21.34
N VAL A 14 -33.95 20.62 20.40
CA VAL A 14 -33.63 21.95 19.88
C VAL A 14 -34.77 22.48 19.00
N ALA A 15 -35.41 21.62 18.21
CA ALA A 15 -36.61 21.96 17.45
C ALA A 15 -37.82 22.32 18.34
N SER A 16 -37.79 21.93 19.62
CA SER A 16 -38.79 22.27 20.64
C SER A 16 -38.43 23.51 21.46
N LEU A 17 -37.25 24.14 21.24
CA LEU A 17 -36.88 25.36 21.94
C LEU A 17 -37.66 26.55 21.38
N GLU A 18 -38.20 27.38 22.26
CA GLU A 18 -38.79 28.67 21.89
C GLU A 18 -37.74 29.56 21.19
N ASP A 19 -38.18 30.38 20.25
CA ASP A 19 -37.34 31.23 19.39
C ASP A 19 -36.31 32.06 20.17
N LYS A 20 -36.67 32.47 21.39
CA LYS A 20 -35.82 33.26 22.31
C LYS A 20 -34.59 32.50 22.82
N GLN A 21 -34.61 31.16 22.84
CA GLN A 21 -33.53 30.32 23.38
C GLN A 21 -32.65 29.67 22.32
N GLN A 22 -32.88 29.91 21.03
CA GLN A 22 -32.13 29.27 19.95
C GLN A 22 -30.61 29.54 19.99
N HIS A 23 -30.21 30.72 20.48
CA HIS A 23 -28.79 31.07 20.66
C HIS A 23 -28.03 30.17 21.67
N LEU A 24 -28.74 29.43 22.53
CA LEU A 24 -28.16 28.46 23.47
C LEU A 24 -28.09 27.04 22.91
N ALA A 25 -28.70 26.78 21.74
CA ALA A 25 -28.75 25.45 21.16
C ALA A 25 -27.36 24.95 20.73
N GLY A 26 -26.55 25.81 20.12
CA GLY A 26 -25.18 25.48 19.69
C GLY A 26 -24.28 25.04 20.86
N PRO A 27 -24.15 25.84 21.94
CA PRO A 27 -23.37 25.47 23.12
C PRO A 27 -23.88 24.19 23.81
N ARG A 28 -25.20 23.99 23.89
CA ARG A 28 -25.78 22.77 24.48
C ARG A 28 -25.46 21.52 23.67
N LEU A 29 -25.46 21.63 22.33
CA LEU A 29 -25.10 20.55 21.43
C LEU A 29 -23.62 20.18 21.62
N LEU A 30 -22.71 21.15 21.65
CA LEU A 30 -21.27 20.91 21.87
C LEU A 30 -20.97 20.23 23.20
N ASN A 31 -21.61 20.65 24.29
CA ASN A 31 -21.42 20.02 25.62
C ASN A 31 -21.86 18.55 25.68
N ARG A 32 -22.61 18.07 24.68
CA ARG A 32 -23.04 16.68 24.56
C ARG A 32 -22.18 15.87 23.60
N LEU A 33 -21.37 16.53 22.76
CA LEU A 33 -20.43 15.84 21.90
C LEU A 33 -19.26 15.32 22.72
N SER A 34 -18.75 14.15 22.34
CA SER A 34 -17.55 13.57 22.93
C SER A 34 -16.68 12.93 21.84
N GLY A 35 -15.42 12.63 22.18
CA GLY A 35 -14.48 11.95 21.29
C GLY A 35 -14.24 12.69 19.98
N GLU A 36 -14.34 11.95 18.86
CA GLU A 36 -14.03 12.48 17.53
C GLU A 36 -15.04 13.54 17.07
N ALA A 37 -16.31 13.44 17.48
CA ALA A 37 -17.31 14.45 17.16
C ALA A 37 -16.99 15.80 17.80
N LEU A 38 -16.46 15.81 19.03
CA LEU A 38 -16.01 17.04 19.69
C LEU A 38 -14.79 17.62 18.96
N ARG A 39 -13.76 16.80 18.69
CA ARG A 39 -12.56 17.21 17.95
C ARG A 39 -12.88 17.82 16.58
N ALA A 40 -13.83 17.23 15.87
CA ALA A 40 -14.31 17.73 14.59
C ALA A 40 -14.91 19.14 14.66
N THR A 41 -15.33 19.59 15.84
CA THR A 41 -15.99 20.90 16.06
C THR A 41 -15.12 21.92 16.78
N GLU A 42 -13.91 21.56 17.23
CA GLU A 42 -13.01 22.44 18.01
C GLU A 42 -12.60 23.73 17.28
N HIS A 43 -12.62 23.71 15.95
CA HIS A 43 -12.24 24.85 15.12
C HIS A 43 -13.38 25.88 14.93
N LEU A 44 -14.58 25.60 15.44
CA LEU A 44 -15.71 26.53 15.36
C LEU A 44 -15.55 27.66 16.37
N SER A 45 -15.79 28.90 15.92
CA SER A 45 -15.65 30.06 16.79
C SER A 45 -16.77 30.12 17.82
N VAL A 46 -16.45 30.46 19.07
CA VAL A 46 -17.45 30.60 20.14
C VAL A 46 -18.52 31.64 19.78
N ALA A 47 -18.16 32.68 19.03
CA ALA A 47 -19.08 33.70 18.54
C ALA A 47 -20.10 33.13 17.54
N SER A 48 -19.66 32.31 16.59
CA SER A 48 -20.55 31.72 15.57
C SER A 48 -21.49 30.66 16.17
N ILE A 49 -21.01 29.88 17.15
CA ILE A 49 -21.79 28.89 17.88
C ILE A 49 -22.93 29.51 18.72
N ARG A 50 -22.73 30.73 19.25
CA ARG A 50 -23.74 31.46 20.05
C ARG A 50 -24.75 32.24 19.20
N SER A 51 -24.64 32.21 17.87
CA SER A 51 -25.65 32.81 17.00
C SER A 51 -26.96 32.00 17.04
N THR A 52 -28.07 32.59 16.60
CA THR A 52 -29.37 31.91 16.46
C THR A 52 -29.28 30.67 15.56
N GLU A 53 -28.38 30.71 14.56
CA GLU A 53 -28.10 29.60 13.64
C GLU A 53 -26.86 28.78 14.03
N GLY A 54 -26.22 29.03 15.18
CA GLY A 54 -24.95 28.42 15.54
C GLY A 54 -25.00 26.89 15.65
N TRP A 55 -26.17 26.35 16.01
CA TRP A 55 -26.40 24.90 16.02
C TRP A 55 -26.39 24.29 14.61
N LEU A 56 -26.82 25.02 13.57
CA LEU A 56 -26.74 24.56 12.18
C LEU A 56 -25.28 24.46 11.71
N GLU A 57 -24.42 25.36 12.17
CA GLU A 57 -23.00 25.34 11.84
C GLU A 57 -22.30 24.12 12.46
N VAL A 58 -22.63 23.78 13.71
CA VAL A 58 -22.18 22.53 14.36
C VAL A 58 -22.64 21.31 13.56
N LEU A 59 -23.92 21.25 13.18
CA LEU A 59 -24.44 20.12 12.38
C LEU A 59 -23.82 20.03 10.99
N LYS A 60 -23.61 21.15 10.29
CA LYS A 60 -22.93 21.19 8.98
C LYS A 60 -21.49 20.69 9.09
N THR A 61 -20.81 21.03 10.18
CA THR A 61 -19.43 20.61 10.43
C THR A 61 -19.35 19.11 10.70
N LEU A 62 -20.26 18.59 11.52
CA LEU A 62 -20.39 17.15 11.75
C LEU A 62 -20.78 16.41 10.47
N ASP A 63 -21.75 16.89 9.70
CA ASP A 63 -22.15 16.30 8.42
C ASP A 63 -20.97 16.27 7.44
N LYS A 64 -20.19 17.36 7.35
CA LYS A 64 -18.99 17.42 6.51
C LYS A 64 -17.91 16.43 6.98
N HIS A 65 -17.67 16.34 8.28
CA HIS A 65 -16.65 15.47 8.87
C HIS A 65 -17.02 13.99 8.68
N TYR A 66 -18.27 13.63 8.95
CA TYR A 66 -18.77 12.25 8.84
C TYR A 66 -19.27 11.87 7.43
N LYS A 67 -19.25 12.79 6.47
CA LYS A 67 -19.66 12.56 5.08
C LYS A 67 -18.96 11.35 4.43
N TYR A 68 -17.73 11.11 4.86
CA TYR A 68 -16.85 10.05 4.34
C TYR A 68 -16.61 8.94 5.35
N LEU A 69 -17.30 8.93 6.51
CA LEU A 69 -17.06 7.97 7.58
C LEU A 69 -17.12 6.53 7.10
N LEU A 70 -18.09 6.19 6.24
CA LEU A 70 -18.23 4.82 5.73
C LEU A 70 -17.11 4.43 4.77
N GLU A 71 -16.51 5.39 4.07
CA GLU A 71 -15.34 5.16 3.23
C GLU A 71 -14.11 4.94 4.12
N THR A 72 -13.96 5.75 5.18
CA THR A 72 -12.91 5.58 6.19
C THR A 72 -13.02 4.27 6.96
N GLU A 73 -14.21 3.91 7.47
CA GLU A 73 -14.48 2.64 8.16
C GLU A 73 -14.24 1.43 7.24
N LEU A 74 -14.59 1.55 5.96
CA LEU A 74 -14.30 0.52 4.96
C LEU A 74 -12.78 0.38 4.76
N HIS A 75 -12.04 1.49 4.63
CA HIS A 75 -10.59 1.47 4.49
C HIS A 75 -9.90 0.88 5.73
N GLU A 76 -10.31 1.29 6.93
CA GLU A 76 -9.80 0.73 8.19
C GLU A 76 -10.13 -0.77 8.33
N ALA A 77 -11.33 -1.19 7.94
CA ALA A 77 -11.70 -2.61 7.95
C ALA A 77 -10.90 -3.43 6.92
N ILE A 78 -10.57 -2.85 5.76
CA ILE A 78 -9.67 -3.48 4.77
C ILE A 78 -8.27 -3.62 5.36
N ASP A 79 -7.73 -2.57 5.97
CA ASP A 79 -6.39 -2.59 6.57
C ASP A 79 -6.32 -3.58 7.75
N GLU A 80 -7.35 -3.60 8.61
CA GLU A 80 -7.50 -4.57 9.71
C GLU A 80 -7.58 -6.00 9.15
N PHE A 81 -8.38 -6.24 8.11
CA PHE A 81 -8.48 -7.54 7.44
C PHE A 81 -7.13 -7.97 6.85
N LEU A 82 -6.45 -7.10 6.12
CA LEU A 82 -5.14 -7.37 5.51
C LEU A 82 -4.08 -7.67 6.57
N PHE A 83 -4.12 -6.97 7.72
CA PHE A 83 -3.24 -7.24 8.85
C PHE A 83 -3.53 -8.62 9.48
N LEU A 84 -4.81 -8.96 9.64
CA LEU A 84 -5.28 -10.21 10.26
C LEU A 84 -5.14 -11.44 9.34
N LEU A 85 -4.93 -11.25 8.03
CA LEU A 85 -4.56 -12.35 7.12
C LEU A 85 -3.22 -12.99 7.49
N ARG A 86 -2.40 -12.34 8.33
CA ARG A 86 -1.18 -12.93 8.87
C ARG A 86 -1.53 -13.90 9.99
N ARG A 87 -1.36 -15.20 9.73
CA ARG A 87 -1.51 -16.25 10.73
C ARG A 87 -0.55 -16.00 11.90
N HIS A 88 -1.05 -16.01 13.13
CA HIS A 88 -0.20 -15.86 14.31
C HIS A 88 0.58 -17.16 14.58
N GLY A 89 1.78 -17.04 15.16
CA GLY A 89 2.54 -18.19 15.64
C GLY A 89 1.75 -18.93 16.71
N GLY A 90 1.54 -20.24 16.54
CA GLY A 90 0.74 -21.05 17.47
C GLY A 90 -0.78 -21.05 17.21
N GLU A 91 -1.28 -20.29 16.23
CA GLU A 91 -2.69 -20.33 15.87
C GLU A 91 -3.03 -21.58 15.02
N GLY A 92 -3.98 -22.38 15.49
CA GLY A 92 -4.52 -23.52 14.76
C GLY A 92 -5.30 -23.10 13.51
N ALA A 93 -5.33 -23.97 12.49
CA ALA A 93 -5.96 -23.66 11.20
C ALA A 93 -7.45 -23.29 11.31
N THR A 94 -8.19 -23.93 12.23
CA THR A 94 -9.62 -23.68 12.46
C THR A 94 -9.87 -22.31 13.10
N ALA A 95 -9.05 -21.92 14.08
CA ALA A 95 -9.13 -20.61 14.74
C ALA A 95 -8.83 -19.48 13.75
N PHE A 96 -7.78 -19.65 12.94
CA PHE A 96 -7.43 -18.71 11.87
C PHE A 96 -8.56 -18.57 10.84
N ALA A 97 -9.13 -19.68 10.36
CA ALA A 97 -10.22 -19.68 9.39
C ALA A 97 -11.47 -19.00 9.95
N SER A 98 -11.80 -19.25 11.23
CA SER A 98 -12.95 -18.62 11.89
C SER A 98 -12.80 -17.11 12.00
N ARG A 99 -11.63 -16.62 12.45
CA ARG A 99 -11.35 -15.18 12.54
C ARG A 99 -11.38 -14.51 11.16
N SER A 100 -10.73 -15.13 10.18
CA SER A 100 -10.70 -14.65 8.79
C SER A 100 -12.12 -14.53 8.24
N LYS A 101 -12.98 -15.53 8.47
CA LYS A 101 -14.38 -15.52 8.02
C LYS A 101 -15.20 -14.40 8.67
N THR A 102 -15.05 -14.17 9.98
CA THR A 102 -15.74 -13.09 10.68
C THR A 102 -15.37 -11.72 10.13
N GLN A 103 -14.08 -11.48 9.88
CA GLN A 103 -13.62 -10.20 9.31
C GLN A 103 -14.05 -10.03 7.86
N LEU A 104 -14.05 -11.11 7.06
CA LEU A 104 -14.55 -11.10 5.69
C LEU A 104 -16.04 -10.77 5.64
N ASN A 105 -16.86 -11.36 6.51
CA ASN A 105 -18.29 -11.03 6.62
C ASN A 105 -18.52 -9.56 7.01
N ARG A 106 -17.69 -9.01 7.91
CA ARG A 106 -17.73 -7.58 8.27
C ARG A 106 -17.42 -6.71 7.05
N LEU A 107 -16.37 -7.04 6.30
CA LEU A 107 -15.98 -6.33 5.08
C LEU A 107 -17.08 -6.39 4.01
N GLU A 108 -17.65 -7.57 3.76
CA GLU A 108 -18.78 -7.74 2.83
C GLU A 108 -19.99 -6.89 3.22
N THR A 109 -20.29 -6.81 4.52
CA THR A 109 -21.38 -5.98 5.03
C THR A 109 -21.13 -4.49 4.76
N LEU A 110 -19.91 -4.01 4.97
CA LEU A 110 -19.53 -2.62 4.68
C LEU A 110 -19.61 -2.31 3.18
N ILE A 111 -19.11 -3.21 2.32
CA ILE A 111 -19.22 -3.07 0.85
C ILE A 111 -20.69 -3.04 0.42
N ALA A 112 -21.54 -3.88 1.00
CA ALA A 112 -22.97 -3.90 0.70
C ALA A 112 -23.66 -2.59 1.10
N GLN A 113 -23.32 -2.04 2.27
CA GLN A 113 -23.81 -0.75 2.76
C GLN A 113 -23.37 0.41 1.83
N GLU A 114 -22.11 0.43 1.41
CA GLU A 114 -21.58 1.44 0.50
C GLU A 114 -22.30 1.38 -0.87
N ARG A 115 -22.45 0.17 -1.43
CA ARG A 115 -23.22 -0.06 -2.67
C ARG A 115 -24.68 0.38 -2.55
N ALA A 116 -25.31 0.19 -1.39
CA ALA A 116 -26.68 0.65 -1.15
C ALA A 116 -26.76 2.19 -1.13
N LEU A 117 -25.78 2.87 -0.55
CA LEU A 117 -25.72 4.34 -0.51
C LEU A 117 -25.45 4.96 -1.88
N THR A 118 -24.55 4.37 -2.67
CA THR A 118 -24.30 4.83 -4.04
C THR A 118 -25.55 4.65 -4.92
N LYS A 119 -26.28 3.53 -4.79
CA LYS A 119 -27.59 3.33 -5.45
C LYS A 119 -28.62 4.38 -5.02
N LYS A 120 -28.73 4.69 -3.72
CA LYS A 120 -29.62 5.76 -3.21
C LYS A 120 -29.26 7.14 -3.78
N LYS A 121 -27.96 7.47 -3.85
CA LYS A 121 -27.47 8.72 -4.47
C LYS A 121 -27.83 8.79 -5.96
N ARG A 122 -27.66 7.70 -6.72
CA ARG A 122 -28.05 7.63 -8.14
C ARG A 122 -29.56 7.83 -8.34
N LYS A 123 -30.40 7.16 -7.53
CA LYS A 123 -31.87 7.35 -7.57
C LYS A 123 -32.28 8.78 -7.26
N LYS A 124 -31.66 9.44 -6.26
CA LYS A 124 -31.94 10.84 -5.92
C LYS A 124 -31.58 11.80 -7.06
N ARG A 125 -30.45 11.58 -7.77
CA ARG A 125 -30.07 12.37 -8.95
C ARG A 125 -31.05 12.20 -10.11
N SER A 126 -31.47 10.96 -10.39
CA SER A 126 -32.47 10.67 -11.44
C SER A 126 -33.84 11.29 -11.15
N LYS A 127 -34.31 11.26 -9.90
CA LYS A 127 -35.58 11.91 -9.53
C LYS A 127 -35.52 13.43 -9.70
N ARG A 128 -34.38 14.05 -9.39
CA ARG A 128 -34.18 15.50 -9.53
C ARG A 128 -34.11 15.92 -11.01
N SER A 129 -33.44 15.16 -11.87
CA SER A 129 -33.40 15.47 -13.32
C SER A 129 -34.77 15.32 -13.99
N ARG A 130 -35.62 14.38 -13.55
CA ARG A 130 -36.99 14.24 -14.06
C ARG A 130 -37.91 15.37 -13.59
N SER A 131 -37.75 15.85 -12.35
CA SER A 131 -38.55 16.96 -11.81
C SER A 131 -38.23 18.30 -12.49
N THR A 132 -36.97 18.55 -12.90
CA THR A 132 -36.58 19.82 -13.53
C THR A 132 -37.05 19.92 -14.99
N ARG A 133 -37.27 18.79 -15.69
CA ARG A 133 -37.85 18.79 -17.04
C ARG A 133 -39.37 18.87 -17.09
N GLY A 134 -40.07 18.62 -15.98
CA GLY A 134 -41.54 18.58 -15.93
C GLY A 134 -42.22 19.91 -15.56
N ALA A 135 -41.48 20.97 -15.25
CA ALA A 135 -42.04 22.24 -14.75
C ALA A 135 -41.90 23.42 -15.71
N GLY A 136 -41.39 23.21 -16.93
CA GLY A 136 -41.25 24.25 -17.94
C GLY A 136 -41.85 23.79 -19.25
N LEU A 137 -43.18 23.84 -19.38
CA LEU A 137 -43.95 23.88 -20.63
C LEU A 137 -45.45 23.94 -20.27
N ALA A 138 -45.86 25.09 -19.76
CA ALA A 138 -47.24 25.58 -19.88
C ALA A 138 -47.14 26.96 -20.50
N SER A 139 -46.87 27.01 -21.81
CA SER A 139 -47.09 28.18 -22.64
C SER A 139 -47.39 27.73 -24.06
N ASP A 140 -48.61 28.02 -24.47
CA ASP A 140 -49.19 28.08 -25.81
C ASP A 140 -49.06 26.89 -26.77
N SER A 141 -50.19 26.17 -26.83
CA SER A 141 -50.66 25.55 -28.06
C SER A 141 -51.00 26.61 -29.11
N SER A 142 -50.25 26.65 -30.20
CA SER A 142 -50.83 26.85 -31.53
C SER A 142 -50.27 25.79 -32.48
N SER A 143 -51.16 24.89 -32.91
CA SER A 143 -51.17 24.08 -34.13
C SER A 143 -49.87 24.00 -34.97
N HIS A 144 -49.40 22.78 -35.23
CA HIS A 144 -49.52 22.17 -36.57
C HIS A 144 -49.03 20.71 -36.59
N HIS A 145 -49.78 19.92 -37.36
CA HIS A 145 -49.64 18.52 -37.73
C HIS A 145 -48.24 18.09 -38.23
N SER A 146 -47.75 16.93 -37.78
CA SER A 146 -47.02 15.88 -38.55
C SER A 146 -46.54 14.83 -37.52
N SER A 147 -47.09 13.62 -37.37
CA SER A 147 -47.26 12.50 -38.30
C SER A 147 -45.98 12.09 -39.03
N LEU A 148 -45.11 11.33 -38.36
CA LEU A 148 -44.34 10.25 -39.01
C LEU A 148 -43.74 9.32 -37.96
N GLU A 149 -43.76 8.05 -38.35
CA GLU A 149 -43.77 6.85 -37.52
C GLU A 149 -42.44 6.50 -36.88
N GLU A 150 -42.59 5.65 -35.86
CA GLU A 150 -41.58 4.89 -35.15
C GLU A 150 -40.76 4.03 -36.12
N SER A 151 -39.45 4.01 -35.92
CA SER A 151 -38.59 2.93 -36.38
C SER A 151 -37.54 2.69 -35.30
N GLU A 152 -37.80 1.63 -34.53
CA GLU A 152 -36.84 0.95 -33.67
C GLU A 152 -35.68 0.45 -34.53
N LEU A 153 -34.47 0.97 -34.29
CA LEU A 153 -33.24 0.34 -34.75
C LEU A 153 -32.27 0.24 -33.58
N GLU A 154 -32.10 -0.99 -33.15
CA GLU A 154 -31.04 -1.48 -32.29
C GLU A 154 -29.67 -1.06 -32.86
N SER A 155 -28.92 -0.20 -32.14
CA SER A 155 -27.52 0.02 -32.46
C SER A 155 -26.67 -0.99 -31.70
N MET A 156 -26.37 -2.10 -32.36
CA MET A 156 -25.15 -2.88 -32.11
C MET A 156 -23.94 -1.94 -32.30
N GLN A 157 -23.00 -1.94 -31.35
CA GLN A 157 -21.68 -1.36 -31.55
C GLN A 157 -20.64 -2.47 -31.39
N ASP A 158 -20.26 -2.99 -32.56
CA ASP A 158 -18.91 -3.30 -33.03
C ASP A 158 -17.83 -3.66 -32.01
N GLU A 159 -17.53 -4.96 -31.98
CA GLU A 159 -16.17 -5.45 -31.80
C GLU A 159 -15.32 -5.14 -33.05
N PRO A 160 -14.06 -4.71 -32.91
CA PRO A 160 -13.07 -4.87 -33.95
C PRO A 160 -12.40 -6.25 -33.85
N GLN A 161 -12.76 -7.14 -34.79
CA GLN A 161 -12.01 -8.36 -35.10
C GLN A 161 -10.75 -8.05 -35.90
N ASP A 162 -9.71 -8.83 -35.60
CA ASP A 162 -8.46 -8.99 -36.32
C ASP A 162 -8.65 -9.25 -37.83
N GLU A 163 -7.73 -8.73 -38.65
CA GLU A 163 -7.34 -9.42 -39.89
C GLU A 163 -5.81 -9.43 -40.08
N PRO A 164 -5.29 -10.48 -40.74
CA PRO A 164 -3.89 -10.84 -40.80
C PRO A 164 -3.20 -10.24 -42.03
N THR A 165 -1.87 -10.15 -42.02
CA THR A 165 -1.11 -9.96 -43.26
C THR A 165 0.19 -10.74 -43.18
N ASP A 166 0.22 -11.86 -43.93
CA ASP A 166 1.40 -12.67 -44.21
C ASP A 166 2.17 -12.11 -45.41
N GLY A 167 3.49 -11.97 -45.21
CA GLY A 167 4.58 -12.22 -46.18
C GLY A 167 4.94 -11.13 -47.23
N PRO A 168 6.11 -11.25 -47.91
CA PRO A 168 7.20 -12.22 -47.76
C PRO A 168 8.62 -11.61 -47.62
N ASP A 169 9.58 -12.53 -47.42
CA ASP A 169 11.05 -12.39 -47.45
C ASP A 169 11.64 -11.49 -48.53
N GLU A 170 12.79 -10.85 -48.23
CA GLU A 170 13.93 -10.76 -49.16
C GLU A 170 15.25 -10.39 -48.47
N HIS A 171 16.21 -11.31 -48.54
CA HIS A 171 17.65 -11.14 -48.34
C HIS A 171 18.29 -10.45 -49.57
N PRO A 172 19.43 -9.75 -49.40
CA PRO A 172 20.69 -10.28 -49.96
C PRO A 172 21.88 -10.08 -48.98
N THR A 173 22.81 -11.04 -48.78
CA THR A 173 24.08 -11.27 -49.53
C THR A 173 24.79 -9.97 -49.93
N GLY A 174 26.07 -9.69 -49.77
CA GLY A 174 27.34 -10.29 -49.30
C GLY A 174 28.35 -9.12 -49.42
N ALA A 175 29.47 -9.01 -48.71
CA ALA A 175 30.77 -9.66 -48.96
C ALA A 175 31.82 -8.78 -48.21
N ALA A 176 32.64 -9.39 -47.35
CA ALA A 176 34.08 -9.57 -47.54
C ALA A 176 34.96 -8.30 -47.56
N ALA A 177 35.82 -8.12 -46.54
CA ALA A 177 37.28 -8.19 -46.71
C ALA A 177 38.06 -7.82 -45.42
N ALA A 178 39.11 -8.62 -45.19
CA ALA A 178 40.39 -8.30 -44.54
C ALA A 178 40.53 -8.25 -43.00
N SER A 179 41.04 -9.37 -42.46
CA SER A 179 41.99 -9.44 -41.33
C SER A 179 43.34 -8.76 -41.71
N PRO A 180 44.24 -8.45 -40.75
CA PRO A 180 45.17 -9.44 -40.16
C PRO A 180 45.35 -9.29 -38.63
N ALA A 181 45.39 -10.39 -37.86
CA ALA A 181 46.55 -11.21 -37.47
C ALA A 181 47.37 -10.68 -36.26
N SER A 182 47.26 -11.42 -35.14
CA SER A 182 48.26 -11.69 -34.08
C SER A 182 47.46 -12.27 -32.89
N GLY A 183 47.67 -13.46 -32.33
CA GLY A 183 48.86 -14.31 -32.23
C GLY A 183 49.23 -14.38 -30.74
N HIS A 184 48.85 -15.45 -30.04
CA HIS A 184 49.44 -16.03 -28.80
C HIS A 184 48.46 -17.10 -28.24
N ALA A 185 48.76 -18.40 -28.41
CA ALA A 185 49.39 -19.30 -27.42
C ALA A 185 48.48 -19.56 -26.19
N ALA A 186 47.65 -20.61 -26.20
CA ALA A 186 47.95 -22.00 -25.78
C ALA A 186 48.02 -22.18 -24.26
N GLU A 187 46.95 -22.73 -23.66
CA GLU A 187 47.00 -23.74 -22.59
C GLU A 187 45.59 -24.29 -22.25
N GLN A 188 45.39 -25.58 -22.54
CA GLN A 188 44.43 -26.52 -21.93
C GLN A 188 45.26 -27.42 -20.97
N PRO A 189 44.72 -28.08 -19.92
CA PRO A 189 43.52 -28.95 -19.92
C PRO A 189 42.68 -28.79 -18.61
N ALA A 190 41.63 -29.53 -18.25
CA ALA A 190 41.19 -30.88 -18.53
C ALA A 190 39.67 -31.01 -18.27
N ALA A 191 39.06 -31.95 -18.98
CA ALA A 191 37.67 -32.36 -18.85
C ALA A 191 37.43 -33.19 -17.58
N PHE A 192 36.28 -32.97 -16.94
CA PHE A 192 35.71 -33.88 -15.94
C PHE A 192 34.31 -34.29 -16.40
N GLU A 193 34.18 -35.54 -16.84
CA GLU A 193 32.93 -36.20 -17.19
C GLU A 193 32.31 -36.85 -15.94
N SER A 194 30.99 -36.73 -15.78
CA SER A 194 30.15 -37.67 -15.02
C SER A 194 28.65 -37.37 -15.14
N PRO A 195 27.76 -38.35 -14.92
CA PRO A 195 26.96 -38.86 -16.01
C PRO A 195 25.46 -38.61 -15.91
N ARG A 196 24.86 -38.77 -17.09
CA ARG A 196 23.45 -38.79 -17.45
C ARG A 196 22.72 -39.95 -16.76
N ALA A 197 21.68 -39.65 -15.97
CA ALA A 197 20.78 -40.65 -15.39
C ALA A 197 19.44 -40.66 -16.14
N GLU A 198 18.88 -41.85 -16.20
CA GLU A 198 17.95 -42.34 -17.20
C GLU A 198 16.47 -42.06 -16.91
N SER A 199 15.73 -42.01 -18.02
CA SER A 199 14.30 -42.15 -18.16
C SER A 199 13.73 -43.44 -17.57
N ARG A 200 12.60 -43.33 -16.85
CA ARG A 200 11.69 -44.47 -16.58
C ARG A 200 10.25 -44.12 -16.94
N THR A 201 9.70 -44.88 -17.88
CA THR A 201 8.31 -44.92 -18.31
C THR A 201 7.47 -45.91 -17.49
N ARG A 202 6.21 -45.50 -17.25
CA ARG A 202 4.95 -46.26 -17.15
C ARG A 202 4.83 -47.49 -16.22
N THR A 203 3.80 -47.44 -15.37
CA THR A 203 2.83 -48.55 -15.23
C THR A 203 1.46 -48.01 -14.84
N ALA A 204 0.45 -48.35 -15.64
CA ALA A 204 -0.96 -48.19 -15.34
C ALA A 204 -1.43 -49.32 -14.41
N LYS A 205 -2.39 -49.03 -13.52
CA LYS A 205 -3.24 -50.07 -12.94
C LYS A 205 -4.63 -49.50 -12.62
N GLU A 206 -5.61 -50.18 -13.17
CA GLU A 206 -7.05 -49.97 -13.07
C GLU A 206 -7.61 -50.31 -11.67
N GLY A 207 -8.79 -49.77 -11.39
CA GLY A 207 -9.87 -50.50 -10.71
C GLY A 207 -10.24 -50.02 -9.31
N GLY A 208 -11.50 -49.58 -9.13
CA GLY A 208 -12.13 -49.52 -7.80
C GLY A 208 -13.34 -48.60 -7.67
N GLU A 209 -14.50 -49.03 -8.17
CA GLU A 209 -15.82 -48.47 -7.82
C GLU A 209 -16.23 -48.78 -6.37
N ARG A 210 -16.91 -47.80 -5.73
CA ARG A 210 -17.86 -47.84 -4.58
C ARG A 210 -17.78 -46.47 -3.88
N GLY A 211 -18.81 -45.69 -3.54
CA GLY A 211 -20.27 -45.74 -3.48
C GLY A 211 -20.70 -44.54 -2.58
N PRO A 212 -21.92 -43.97 -2.69
CA PRO A 212 -22.27 -42.75 -1.97
C PRO A 212 -22.84 -43.06 -0.58
N GLY A 213 -22.19 -42.59 0.47
CA GLY A 213 -22.63 -42.72 1.87
C GLY A 213 -22.82 -41.35 2.52
N GLY A 214 -24.04 -41.06 2.94
CA GLY A 214 -24.46 -39.80 3.56
C GLY A 214 -23.84 -39.55 4.93
N TRP A 215 -23.73 -38.26 5.26
CA TRP A 215 -23.32 -37.77 6.57
C TRP A 215 -24.54 -37.14 7.24
N GLU A 216 -25.20 -37.92 8.10
CA GLU A 216 -26.17 -37.41 9.06
C GLU A 216 -25.43 -36.83 10.28
N GLY A 217 -25.98 -35.73 10.80
CA GLY A 217 -25.39 -34.93 11.87
C GLY A 217 -25.50 -35.58 13.24
N GLY A 218 -24.37 -35.69 13.93
CA GLY A 218 -24.27 -35.96 15.36
C GLY A 218 -23.91 -34.67 16.12
N VAL A 219 -24.84 -34.20 16.95
CA VAL A 219 -24.60 -33.16 17.96
C VAL A 219 -23.93 -33.85 19.15
N GLU A 220 -22.60 -33.74 19.28
CA GLU A 220 -21.90 -34.19 20.48
C GLU A 220 -21.29 -33.04 21.29
N ARG A 221 -21.47 -33.20 22.60
CA ARG A 221 -21.30 -32.28 23.70
C ARG A 221 -19.81 -32.00 23.95
N ALA A 222 -19.45 -30.71 24.06
CA ALA A 222 -18.08 -30.25 24.26
C ALA A 222 -17.48 -30.74 25.61
N PRO A 223 -16.25 -31.28 25.63
CA PRO A 223 -15.48 -31.45 26.85
C PRO A 223 -14.75 -30.15 27.23
N SER A 224 -14.86 -29.76 28.49
CA SER A 224 -14.09 -28.69 29.12
C SER A 224 -12.60 -29.06 29.16
N TYR A 225 -11.74 -28.22 28.57
CA TYR A 225 -10.28 -28.44 28.54
C TYR A 225 -9.57 -27.47 29.51
N THR A 226 -8.78 -28.04 30.42
CA THR A 226 -7.80 -27.35 31.27
C THR A 226 -6.49 -27.15 30.50
N PRO A 227 -5.71 -26.09 30.77
CA PRO A 227 -4.47 -25.81 30.03
C PRO A 227 -3.39 -26.85 30.35
N VAL A 228 -2.86 -27.49 29.31
CA VAL A 228 -1.75 -28.45 29.40
C VAL A 228 -0.42 -27.70 29.28
N SER A 229 0.39 -27.82 30.33
CA SER A 229 1.78 -27.38 30.42
C SER A 229 2.67 -27.98 29.33
N LYS A 230 3.69 -27.23 28.92
CA LYS A 230 4.82 -27.66 28.08
C LYS A 230 5.21 -29.11 28.38
N VAL A 231 4.91 -30.02 27.47
CA VAL A 231 5.43 -31.39 27.49
C VAL A 231 6.79 -31.35 26.80
N ALA A 232 7.78 -31.83 27.55
CA ALA A 232 9.15 -32.05 27.13
C ALA A 232 9.21 -32.91 25.87
N LEU A 233 9.93 -32.41 24.87
CA LEU A 233 10.32 -33.19 23.70
C LEU A 233 11.68 -33.81 24.03
N GLU A 234 11.67 -35.13 24.13
CA GLU A 234 12.82 -35.97 24.49
C GLU A 234 13.96 -35.88 23.47
N GLU A 235 15.13 -36.16 24.04
CA GLU A 235 16.48 -35.97 23.58
C GLU A 235 16.85 -36.85 22.38
N VAL A 236 17.30 -36.23 21.29
CA VAL A 236 18.13 -36.88 20.29
C VAL A 236 19.38 -36.04 20.08
N GLY A 237 20.49 -36.51 20.68
CA GLY A 237 21.86 -36.28 20.21
C GLY A 237 22.39 -34.86 20.30
N GLY A 238 22.93 -34.50 21.47
CA GLY A 238 23.62 -33.24 21.73
C GLY A 238 24.81 -32.99 20.81
N GLY A 239 24.64 -32.07 19.86
CA GLY A 239 25.64 -31.04 19.63
C GLY A 239 25.18 -29.84 20.45
N GLU A 240 25.99 -29.39 21.39
CA GLU A 240 25.76 -28.17 22.17
C GLU A 240 25.51 -27.02 21.19
N SER A 241 24.24 -26.68 20.98
CA SER A 241 23.87 -25.48 20.25
C SER A 241 24.31 -24.33 21.15
N GLU A 242 25.49 -23.77 20.86
CA GLU A 242 25.95 -22.52 21.43
C GLU A 242 24.77 -21.53 21.39
N ASP A 243 24.21 -21.27 22.57
CA ASP A 243 23.09 -20.37 22.76
C ASP A 243 23.65 -18.97 22.53
N TRP A 244 23.66 -18.56 21.26
CA TRP A 244 24.18 -17.26 20.86
C TRP A 244 23.34 -16.19 21.54
N PRO A 245 23.96 -15.19 22.20
CA PRO A 245 23.22 -14.16 22.92
C PRO A 245 22.15 -13.54 22.02
N GLU A 246 20.92 -13.45 22.51
CA GLU A 246 19.72 -13.06 21.73
C GLU A 246 19.81 -11.67 21.07
N ASP A 247 20.84 -10.88 21.40
CA ASP A 247 21.05 -9.51 20.94
C ASP A 247 22.23 -9.32 19.96
N ILE A 248 22.59 -10.34 19.17
CA ILE A 248 23.60 -10.17 18.12
C ILE A 248 23.08 -9.25 17.02
N SER A 249 23.39 -7.97 17.16
CA SER A 249 23.15 -6.99 16.12
C SER A 249 24.14 -7.18 14.98
N THR A 250 23.59 -7.55 13.84
CA THR A 250 24.37 -7.71 12.61
C THR A 250 24.77 -6.35 12.05
N SER A 251 25.83 -6.32 11.24
CA SER A 251 26.23 -5.10 10.52
C SER A 251 25.09 -4.52 9.67
N GLY A 252 24.21 -5.36 9.13
CA GLY A 252 23.02 -4.91 8.41
C GLY A 252 21.93 -4.29 9.28
N SER A 253 21.96 -4.54 10.60
CA SER A 253 21.01 -4.01 11.58
C SER A 253 21.39 -2.63 12.11
N LEU A 254 22.59 -2.15 11.79
CA LEU A 254 23.04 -0.81 12.15
C LEU A 254 22.10 0.26 11.58
N GLY A 255 21.64 1.14 12.45
CA GLY A 255 20.69 2.21 12.10
C GLY A 255 19.23 1.77 11.98
N HIS A 256 18.85 0.58 12.46
CA HIS A 256 17.44 0.20 12.58
C HIS A 256 16.66 1.19 13.47
N PRO A 257 15.41 1.57 13.12
CA PRO A 257 14.62 1.11 11.96
C PRO A 257 14.84 1.88 10.65
N PHE A 258 15.57 3.00 10.68
CA PHE A 258 15.53 3.99 9.60
C PHE A 258 16.62 3.82 8.53
N LEU A 259 17.87 3.60 8.94
CA LEU A 259 19.04 3.44 8.06
C LEU A 259 19.44 1.98 7.85
N CYS A 260 18.82 1.03 8.56
CA CYS A 260 19.17 -0.37 8.41
C CYS A 260 19.07 -0.87 6.97
N ARG A 261 19.89 -1.88 6.65
CA ARG A 261 19.92 -2.52 5.34
C ARG A 261 18.63 -3.34 5.12
N ALA A 262 18.49 -3.96 3.94
CA ALA A 262 17.35 -4.85 3.66
C ALA A 262 17.23 -5.97 4.73
N PRO A 263 16.01 -6.43 5.07
CA PRO A 263 15.82 -7.49 6.04
C PRO A 263 16.43 -8.79 5.51
N CYS A 264 17.04 -9.55 6.40
CA CYS A 264 17.60 -10.85 6.07
C CYS A 264 16.47 -11.87 5.99
N ILE A 265 16.13 -12.30 4.77
CA ILE A 265 15.08 -13.32 4.55
C ILE A 265 15.39 -14.60 5.34
N ARG A 266 16.66 -15.02 5.38
CA ARG A 266 17.06 -16.21 6.15
C ARG A 266 16.92 -16.02 7.65
N ALA A 267 17.19 -14.83 8.18
CA ALA A 267 17.06 -14.57 9.63
C ALA A 267 15.59 -14.58 10.06
N VAL A 268 14.70 -14.04 9.22
CA VAL A 268 13.24 -14.12 9.43
C VAL A 268 12.77 -15.58 9.55
N HIS A 269 13.46 -16.52 8.88
CA HIS A 269 13.19 -17.95 8.97
C HIS A 269 14.09 -18.72 9.97
N GLY A 270 14.93 -18.04 10.75
CA GLY A 270 15.86 -18.70 11.68
C GLY A 270 16.98 -19.53 11.01
N THR A 271 17.24 -19.32 9.72
CA THR A 271 18.21 -20.11 8.91
C THR A 271 19.43 -19.29 8.46
N CYS A 272 19.65 -18.11 9.05
CA CYS A 272 20.78 -17.27 8.67
C CYS A 272 22.10 -17.76 9.28
N MET A 273 22.93 -18.45 8.49
CA MET A 273 24.25 -18.93 8.93
C MET A 273 25.32 -17.84 9.00
N LYS A 274 25.06 -16.62 8.52
CA LYS A 274 26.06 -15.53 8.54
C LYS A 274 26.22 -14.88 9.93
N GLY A 275 25.26 -15.10 10.83
CA GLY A 275 25.24 -14.54 12.18
C GLY A 275 25.57 -13.03 12.18
N PRO A 276 26.51 -12.56 13.03
CA PRO A 276 26.87 -11.14 13.14
C PRO A 276 27.43 -10.54 11.84
N ARG A 277 28.02 -11.37 10.97
CA ARG A 277 28.58 -10.95 9.67
C ARG A 277 27.51 -10.76 8.59
N CYS A 278 26.24 -10.97 8.91
CA CYS A 278 25.18 -10.75 7.94
C CYS A 278 25.05 -9.26 7.62
N GLU A 279 25.26 -8.93 6.35
CA GLU A 279 25.06 -7.59 5.80
C GLU A 279 23.58 -7.19 5.70
N PHE A 280 22.65 -8.05 6.09
CA PHE A 280 21.23 -7.78 6.11
C PHE A 280 20.74 -7.61 7.55
N CYS A 281 19.69 -6.82 7.71
CA CYS A 281 19.12 -6.51 9.01
C CYS A 281 18.38 -7.75 9.58
N HIS A 282 18.70 -8.14 10.81
CA HIS A 282 18.06 -9.26 11.51
C HIS A 282 16.92 -8.81 12.42
N GLN A 283 16.82 -7.51 12.71
CA GLN A 283 15.77 -6.94 13.54
C GLN A 283 14.38 -7.09 12.87
N GLU A 284 13.34 -7.22 13.69
CA GLU A 284 11.97 -7.27 13.20
C GLU A 284 11.59 -5.92 12.58
N HIS A 285 11.07 -5.93 11.36
CA HIS A 285 10.60 -4.73 10.70
C HIS A 285 9.07 -4.69 10.77
N ALA A 286 8.52 -3.64 11.36
CA ALA A 286 7.08 -3.46 11.52
C ALA A 286 6.32 -3.53 10.19
N ASN A 287 6.95 -3.13 9.08
CA ASN A 287 6.37 -3.19 7.76
C ASN A 287 7.24 -4.03 6.81
N PRO A 288 6.67 -5.05 6.14
CA PRO A 288 7.40 -5.76 5.08
C PRO A 288 7.81 -4.73 4.02
N LYS A 289 9.11 -4.69 3.69
CA LYS A 289 9.64 -3.74 2.71
C LYS A 289 8.90 -3.95 1.39
N ARG A 290 8.15 -2.93 0.95
CA ARG A 290 7.50 -2.95 -0.36
C ARG A 290 8.59 -3.09 -1.43
N LYS A 291 8.56 -4.19 -2.17
CA LYS A 291 9.40 -4.37 -3.36
C LYS A 291 8.85 -3.45 -4.46
N LEU A 292 9.73 -2.71 -5.14
CA LEU A 292 9.34 -2.02 -6.37
C LEU A 292 8.83 -3.04 -7.38
N ARG A 293 7.64 -2.80 -7.93
CA ARG A 293 7.14 -3.53 -9.08
C ARG A 293 8.04 -3.25 -10.29
N ARG A 294 7.98 -4.13 -11.30
CA ARG A 294 8.78 -3.98 -12.53
C ARG A 294 8.55 -2.62 -13.19
N GLU A 295 7.29 -2.22 -13.32
CA GLU A 295 6.86 -0.93 -13.88
C GLU A 295 7.38 0.26 -13.08
N GLU A 296 7.29 0.20 -11.76
CA GLU A 296 7.78 1.27 -10.86
C GLU A 296 9.30 1.44 -10.98
N ARG A 297 10.03 0.33 -11.11
CA ARG A 297 11.48 0.37 -11.34
C ARG A 297 11.81 0.98 -12.69
N GLN A 298 11.14 0.55 -13.76
CA GLN A 298 11.33 1.08 -15.10
C GLN A 298 10.95 2.58 -15.18
N PHE A 299 9.91 2.99 -14.45
CA PHE A 299 9.54 4.39 -14.30
C PHE A 299 10.64 5.20 -13.61
N LEU A 300 11.19 4.71 -12.50
CA LEU A 300 12.29 5.38 -11.80
C LEU A 300 13.59 5.41 -12.63
N GLU A 301 13.88 4.36 -13.40
CA GLU A 301 15.06 4.29 -14.27
C GLU A 301 14.94 5.20 -15.52
N SER A 302 13.72 5.37 -16.05
CA SER A 302 13.47 6.25 -17.20
C SER A 302 13.30 7.73 -16.81
N MET A 303 13.08 8.02 -15.53
CA MET A 303 12.90 9.37 -15.02
C MET A 303 14.20 10.19 -15.09
N ARG A 304 14.11 11.46 -15.50
CA ARG A 304 15.22 12.43 -15.47
C ARG A 304 15.86 12.50 -14.08
N GLU A 305 17.20 12.62 -14.02
CA GLU A 305 17.99 12.66 -12.77
C GLU A 305 17.39 13.66 -11.77
N LEU A 306 17.07 14.88 -12.23
CA LEU A 306 16.51 15.94 -11.38
C LEU A 306 15.22 15.51 -10.66
N LEU A 307 14.29 14.86 -11.37
CA LEU A 307 13.00 14.46 -10.79
C LEU A 307 13.18 13.32 -9.78
N ALA A 308 14.05 12.36 -10.09
CA ALA A 308 14.37 11.26 -9.19
C ALA A 308 15.01 11.77 -7.88
N LEU A 309 15.93 12.73 -7.99
CA LEU A 309 16.57 13.37 -6.83
C LEU A 309 15.59 14.25 -6.04
N LEU A 310 14.63 14.91 -6.68
CA LEU A 310 13.57 15.65 -5.98
C LEU A 310 12.66 14.73 -5.17
N MET A 311 12.26 13.58 -5.74
CA MET A 311 11.48 12.58 -5.02
C MET A 311 12.25 12.04 -3.81
N LEU A 312 13.55 11.78 -3.98
CA LEU A 312 14.43 11.38 -2.88
C LEU A 312 14.56 12.48 -1.82
N GLN A 313 14.69 13.74 -2.24
CA GLN A 313 14.81 14.90 -1.33
C GLN A 313 13.57 15.03 -0.46
N TRP A 314 12.37 15.06 -1.04
CA TRP A 314 11.13 15.15 -0.27
C TRP A 314 10.98 14.00 0.72
N GLN A 315 11.43 12.81 0.33
CA GLN A 315 11.37 11.65 1.19
C GLN A 315 12.39 11.72 2.33
N LEU A 316 13.58 12.27 2.06
CA LEU A 316 14.58 12.53 3.09
C LEU A 316 14.09 13.57 4.08
N GLU A 317 13.59 14.72 3.61
CA GLU A 317 13.01 15.77 4.44
C GLU A 317 11.93 15.23 5.40
N ARG A 318 11.09 14.31 4.92
CA ARG A 318 10.07 13.64 5.75
C ARG A 318 10.68 12.79 6.86
N LEU A 319 11.80 12.10 6.60
CA LEU A 319 12.47 11.27 7.60
C LEU A 319 13.21 12.12 8.65
N LEU A 320 13.69 13.31 8.27
CA LEU A 320 14.39 14.26 9.14
C LEU A 320 13.48 15.03 10.12
N VAL A 321 12.18 14.71 10.13
CA VAL A 321 11.28 15.08 11.23
C VAL A 321 11.74 14.43 12.54
N THR A 322 12.43 13.30 12.47
CA THR A 322 13.01 12.62 13.64
C THR A 322 14.32 13.31 14.06
N PRO A 323 14.43 13.89 15.28
CA PRO A 323 15.60 14.67 15.68
C PRO A 323 16.93 13.91 15.60
N ARG A 324 16.94 12.63 16.00
CA ARG A 324 18.16 11.80 15.97
C ARG A 324 18.73 11.63 14.56
N LEU A 325 17.86 11.45 13.56
CA LEU A 325 18.30 11.27 12.17
C LEU A 325 18.75 12.58 11.54
N ARG A 326 18.29 13.72 12.08
CA ARG A 326 18.53 15.02 11.47
C ARG A 326 20.02 15.32 11.39
N ASP A 327 20.77 15.07 12.47
CA ASP A 327 22.18 15.43 12.54
C ASP A 327 23.03 14.53 11.63
N ASP A 328 22.80 13.21 11.69
CA ASP A 328 23.55 12.24 10.89
C ASP A 328 23.31 12.38 9.38
N LEU A 329 22.09 12.76 8.97
CA LEU A 329 21.71 12.87 7.55
C LEU A 329 21.73 14.30 7.01
N ARG A 330 22.03 15.31 7.82
CA ARG A 330 22.07 16.72 7.40
C ARG A 330 23.02 16.93 6.21
N LEU A 331 24.19 16.30 6.26
CA LEU A 331 25.19 16.40 5.18
C LEU A 331 24.69 15.74 3.88
N VAL A 332 23.98 14.61 3.99
CA VAL A 332 23.36 13.95 2.83
C VAL A 332 22.33 14.86 2.18
N LEU A 333 21.46 15.49 2.99
CA LEU A 333 20.47 16.44 2.49
C LEU A 333 21.16 17.64 1.81
N ALA A 334 22.19 18.22 2.41
CA ALA A 334 22.91 19.36 1.84
C ALA A 334 23.56 19.03 0.49
N VAL A 335 24.17 17.84 0.35
CA VAL A 335 24.75 17.36 -0.92
C VAL A 335 23.67 17.15 -1.97
N LEU A 336 22.52 16.59 -1.57
CA LEU A 336 21.37 16.39 -2.45
C LEU A 336 20.77 17.73 -2.93
N GLU A 337 20.55 18.68 -2.02
CA GLU A 337 20.05 20.03 -2.33
C GLU A 337 20.99 20.77 -3.29
N ARG A 338 22.31 20.68 -3.08
CA ARG A 338 23.32 21.26 -3.97
C ARG A 338 23.20 20.67 -5.38
N ARG A 339 23.09 19.35 -5.50
CA ARG A 339 22.95 18.66 -6.81
C ARG A 339 21.64 19.02 -7.49
N VAL A 340 20.52 19.04 -6.75
CA VAL A 340 19.21 19.45 -7.25
C VAL A 340 19.23 20.90 -7.74
N LYS A 341 19.85 21.82 -6.99
CA LYS A 341 19.99 23.23 -7.36
C LYS A 341 20.78 23.38 -8.66
N PHE A 342 21.90 22.68 -8.80
CA PHE A 342 22.70 22.66 -10.02
C PHE A 342 21.89 22.15 -11.22
N LEU A 343 21.21 21.00 -11.08
CA LEU A 343 20.40 20.43 -12.16
C LEU A 343 19.22 21.32 -12.56
N ARG A 344 18.59 22.02 -11.61
CA ARG A 344 17.52 23.00 -11.90
C ARG A 344 18.02 24.19 -12.72
N GLN A 345 19.26 24.63 -12.51
CA GLN A 345 19.86 25.73 -13.27
C GLN A 345 20.19 25.29 -14.70
N VAL A 346 20.71 24.08 -14.87
CA VAL A 346 21.06 23.54 -16.20
C VAL A 346 19.81 23.23 -17.01
N GLN A 347 18.80 22.62 -16.40
CA GLN A 347 17.58 22.23 -17.09
C GLN A 347 16.38 22.27 -16.14
N PRO A 348 15.63 23.40 -16.09
CA PRO A 348 14.49 23.51 -15.19
C PRO A 348 13.42 22.47 -15.55
N PRO A 349 12.75 21.87 -14.53
CA PRO A 349 11.69 20.93 -14.78
C PRO A 349 10.43 21.67 -15.21
N THR A 350 9.69 21.11 -16.15
CA THR A 350 8.39 21.65 -16.54
C THR A 350 7.37 21.45 -15.40
N PRO A 351 6.32 22.28 -15.30
CA PRO A 351 5.28 22.09 -14.31
C PRO A 351 4.58 20.72 -14.38
N GLY A 352 4.47 20.13 -15.57
CA GLY A 352 3.90 18.81 -15.79
C GLY A 352 4.77 17.70 -15.18
N GLU A 353 6.08 17.75 -15.40
CA GLU A 353 7.05 16.81 -14.81
C GLU A 353 7.07 16.88 -13.28
N LEU A 354 7.02 18.09 -12.71
CA LEU A 354 6.94 18.25 -11.26
C LEU A 354 5.67 17.64 -10.67
N ARG A 355 4.54 17.82 -11.37
CA ARG A 355 3.26 17.23 -10.96
C ARG A 355 3.31 15.71 -11.04
N GLN A 356 3.82 15.16 -12.14
CA GLN A 356 4.02 13.72 -12.31
C GLN A 356 4.95 13.14 -11.24
N ALA A 357 6.07 13.79 -10.93
CA ALA A 357 6.98 13.33 -9.88
C ALA A 357 6.32 13.35 -8.49
N ARG A 358 5.52 14.39 -8.20
CA ARG A 358 4.75 14.50 -6.95
C ARG A 358 3.67 13.43 -6.86
N ASP A 359 2.93 13.20 -7.94
CA ASP A 359 1.87 12.20 -8.02
C ASP A 359 2.43 10.77 -7.94
N ASN A 360 3.72 10.57 -8.21
CA ASN A 360 4.42 9.29 -8.06
C ASN A 360 5.27 9.19 -6.77
N GLN A 361 5.25 10.20 -5.91
CA GLN A 361 6.01 10.20 -4.66
C GLN A 361 5.63 9.03 -3.73
N TRP A 362 4.39 8.53 -3.83
CA TRP A 362 3.92 7.39 -3.06
C TRP A 362 4.70 6.09 -3.36
N ILE A 363 5.38 5.99 -4.50
CA ILE A 363 6.25 4.83 -4.83
C ILE A 363 7.33 4.68 -3.75
N LEU A 364 7.92 5.78 -3.30
CA LEU A 364 9.01 5.80 -2.31
C LEU A 364 8.52 5.83 -0.85
N ARG A 365 7.22 6.06 -0.61
CA ARG A 365 6.67 6.31 0.75
C ARG A 365 6.87 5.15 1.72
N GLY A 366 6.95 3.91 1.23
CA GLY A 366 7.16 2.70 2.05
C GLY A 366 8.62 2.28 2.23
N PHE A 367 9.57 3.09 1.75
CA PHE A 367 10.98 2.70 1.73
C PHE A 367 11.69 3.24 2.97
N SER A 368 12.42 2.36 3.67
CA SER A 368 13.44 2.80 4.64
C SER A 368 14.52 3.60 3.90
N PHE A 369 15.18 4.54 4.57
CA PHE A 369 16.26 5.32 3.94
C PHE A 369 17.36 4.43 3.36
N GLY A 370 17.79 3.39 4.07
CA GLY A 370 18.78 2.44 3.55
C GLY A 370 18.35 1.77 2.23
N HIS A 371 17.05 1.54 2.06
CA HIS A 371 16.50 0.99 0.81
C HIS A 371 16.43 2.04 -0.30
N LEU A 372 16.01 3.28 0.02
CA LEU A 372 16.08 4.40 -0.92
C LEU A 372 17.50 4.61 -1.45
N PHE A 373 18.48 4.56 -0.55
CA PHE A 373 19.88 4.68 -0.90
C PHE A 373 20.35 3.52 -1.79
N THR A 374 19.98 2.28 -1.49
CA THR A 374 20.29 1.14 -2.37
C THR A 374 19.67 1.32 -3.76
N SER A 375 18.41 1.79 -3.84
CA SER A 375 17.77 2.10 -5.11
C SER A 375 18.50 3.19 -5.89
N LEU A 376 18.91 4.28 -5.22
CA LEU A 376 19.69 5.37 -5.82
C LEU A 376 20.98 4.86 -6.48
N GLN A 377 21.68 3.90 -5.85
CA GLN A 377 22.90 3.33 -6.41
C GLN A 377 22.66 2.62 -7.75
N HIS A 378 21.47 2.09 -7.98
CA HIS A 378 21.10 1.38 -9.21
C HIS A 378 20.54 2.30 -10.32
N TRP A 379 20.22 3.57 -10.04
CA TRP A 379 19.65 4.49 -11.03
C TRP A 379 20.68 4.92 -12.09
N PRO A 380 20.56 4.50 -13.36
CA PRO A 380 21.59 4.73 -14.38
C PRO A 380 21.81 6.22 -14.70
N GLN A 381 20.77 7.04 -14.56
CA GLN A 381 20.80 8.47 -14.85
C GLN A 381 21.53 9.31 -13.78
N VAL A 382 21.81 8.74 -12.60
CA VAL A 382 22.52 9.44 -11.54
C VAL A 382 24.03 9.25 -11.73
N SER A 383 24.77 10.36 -11.75
CA SER A 383 26.22 10.31 -11.97
C SER A 383 26.95 9.44 -10.91
N ALA A 384 27.94 8.66 -11.36
CA ALA A 384 28.71 7.77 -10.48
C ALA A 384 29.46 8.53 -9.37
N THR A 385 29.94 9.74 -9.66
CA THR A 385 30.61 10.62 -8.70
C THR A 385 29.66 11.09 -7.59
N PHE A 386 28.42 11.43 -7.93
CA PHE A 386 27.42 11.77 -6.92
C PHE A 386 27.02 10.56 -6.09
N LYS A 387 26.86 9.38 -6.72
CA LYS A 387 26.57 8.12 -6.01
C LYS A 387 27.64 7.78 -4.97
N SER A 388 28.92 7.95 -5.31
CA SER A 388 30.02 7.68 -4.37
C SER A 388 30.09 8.70 -3.24
N GLU A 389 29.85 9.99 -3.53
CA GLU A 389 29.77 11.04 -2.51
C GLU A 389 28.65 10.74 -1.49
N VAL A 390 27.43 10.46 -1.97
CA VAL A 390 26.30 10.10 -1.08
C VAL A 390 26.61 8.82 -0.31
N LYS A 391 27.25 7.83 -0.94
CA LYS A 391 27.64 6.58 -0.27
C LYS A 391 28.55 6.83 0.92
N LEU A 392 29.60 7.64 0.74
CA LEU A 392 30.53 7.96 1.82
C LEU A 392 29.83 8.64 3.00
N LEU A 393 28.88 9.54 2.73
CA LEU A 393 28.10 10.21 3.77
C LEU A 393 27.17 9.25 4.51
N VAL A 394 26.47 8.37 3.80
CA VAL A 394 25.61 7.35 4.42
C VAL A 394 26.42 6.36 5.25
N ASP A 395 27.56 5.90 4.74
CA ASP A 395 28.48 5.02 5.49
C ASP A 395 29.05 5.74 6.73
N SER A 396 29.29 7.05 6.64
CA SER A 396 29.71 7.86 7.80
C SER A 396 28.60 7.99 8.84
N ALA A 397 27.35 8.21 8.42
CA ALA A 397 26.19 8.24 9.30
C ALA A 397 26.00 6.90 10.01
N HIS A 398 26.19 5.78 9.31
CA HIS A 398 26.12 4.45 9.91
C HIS A 398 27.18 4.27 11.02
N ARG A 399 28.42 4.69 10.77
CA ARG A 399 29.50 4.63 11.77
C ARG A 399 29.22 5.53 12.98
N SER A 400 28.66 6.73 12.77
CA SER A 400 28.24 7.64 13.84
C SER A 400 27.23 6.97 14.77
N MET A 401 26.18 6.38 14.19
CA MET A 401 25.14 5.67 14.96
C MET A 401 25.67 4.42 15.68
N GLU A 402 26.64 3.72 15.09
CA GLU A 402 27.28 2.57 15.74
C GLU A 402 28.07 2.99 16.98
N MET A 403 28.85 4.09 16.89
CA MET A 403 29.59 4.62 18.04
C MET A 403 28.66 5.09 19.16
N GLN A 404 27.52 5.71 18.83
CA GLN A 404 26.51 6.13 19.82
C GLN A 404 25.83 4.96 20.54
N ARG A 405 25.89 3.76 19.97
CA ARG A 405 25.31 2.57 20.60
C ARG A 405 26.27 1.91 21.59
N LEU A 406 27.57 2.09 21.39
CA LEU A 406 28.62 1.48 22.21
C LEU A 406 29.00 2.34 23.44
N GLY A 407 28.70 3.64 23.42
CA GLY A 407 28.87 4.54 24.56
C GLY A 407 27.57 4.76 25.31
#